data_AF-A0AAD9X0N7-F1
#
_entry.id   AF-A0AAD9X0N7-F1
#
_cell.length_a   1.000
_cell.length_b   1.000
_cell.length_c   1.000
_cell.angle_alpha   90.00
_cell.angle_beta   90.00
_cell.angle_gamma   90.00
#
_symmetry.space_group_name_H-M   'P 1'
#
loop_
_entity.id
_entity.type
_entity.pdbx_description
1 polymer ?
#
loop_
_entity_poly.entity_id
_entity_poly.type
_entity_poly.pdbx_seq_one_letter_code
_entity_poly.pdbx_strand_id
1 'polypeptide(L)'
;MWLKHDKFGDFVKHVWEPNGSSLLNKIQSLSNNLKEWNQTTFGCIFQRKRRILVRLQGIQKSLGERFNSGLIKLEATLRKEYNNIIEQEEVFWLQKSRNIWLKQGDRNTKFFHLSTMVRKRHNKLEGLKGEDGIWKSDKTSMKDIVISYFQKLFSIQTTLESYDSLPHLFSGLEEAVRNNLI
;
A
#
# COMPACT_ATOMS: atom_id res chain seq x y z
N MET A 1 6.91 1.24 -7.50
CA MET A 1 6.68 0.24 -8.57
C MET A 1 6.09 0.90 -9.80
N TRP A 2 4.95 1.58 -9.68
CA TRP A 2 4.28 2.27 -10.78
C TRP A 2 5.15 3.33 -11.46
N LEU A 3 5.84 4.15 -10.67
CA LEU A 3 6.75 5.21 -11.14
C LEU A 3 7.96 4.72 -11.95
N LYS A 4 8.27 3.41 -11.91
CA LYS A 4 9.36 2.82 -12.71
C LYS A 4 8.87 2.26 -14.04
N HIS A 5 7.57 2.30 -14.31
CA HIS A 5 6.98 1.77 -15.53
C HIS A 5 6.87 2.88 -16.58
N ASP A 6 7.45 2.66 -17.74
CA ASP A 6 7.61 3.69 -18.79
C ASP A 6 6.28 4.35 -19.18
N LYS A 7 5.19 3.58 -19.23
CA LYS A 7 3.85 4.08 -19.60
C LYS A 7 3.06 4.75 -18.48
N PHE A 8 3.58 4.80 -17.24
CA PHE A 8 2.82 5.32 -16.10
C PHE A 8 2.52 6.82 -16.24
N GLY A 9 3.50 7.60 -16.70
CA GLY A 9 3.34 9.05 -16.88
C GLY A 9 2.24 9.39 -17.88
N ASP A 10 2.25 8.72 -19.03
CA ASP A 10 1.25 8.92 -20.10
C ASP A 10 -0.14 8.48 -19.65
N PHE A 11 -0.23 7.36 -18.92
CA PHE A 11 -1.47 6.88 -18.33
C PHE A 11 -2.11 7.90 -17.39
N VAL A 12 -1.32 8.48 -16.47
CA VAL A 12 -1.84 9.47 -15.50
C VAL A 12 -2.33 10.74 -16.20
N LYS A 13 -1.58 11.24 -17.20
CA LYS A 13 -2.00 12.41 -17.99
C LYS A 13 -3.35 12.16 -18.67
N HIS A 14 -3.48 11.03 -19.36
CA HIS A 14 -4.71 10.67 -20.07
C HIS A 14 -5.92 10.54 -19.13
N VAL A 15 -5.74 9.98 -17.93
CA VAL A 15 -6.83 9.81 -16.95
C VAL A 15 -7.19 11.13 -16.25
N TRP A 16 -6.23 12.05 -16.12
CA TRP A 16 -6.40 13.30 -15.36
C TRP A 16 -6.96 14.47 -16.18
N GLU A 17 -6.73 14.47 -17.50
CA GLU A 17 -7.13 15.53 -18.44
C GLU A 17 -8.63 15.76 -18.72
N PRO A 18 -9.62 14.92 -18.30
CA PRO A 18 -11.03 15.28 -18.47
C PRO A 18 -11.39 16.56 -17.69
N ASN A 19 -11.56 17.65 -18.44
CA ASN A 19 -11.90 18.99 -17.94
C ASN A 19 -13.37 19.06 -17.54
N GLY A 20 -13.65 19.47 -16.29
CA GLY A 20 -15.01 19.83 -15.85
C GLY A 20 -15.59 19.04 -14.66
N SER A 21 -14.93 17.98 -14.18
CA SER A 21 -15.39 17.24 -13.00
C SER A 21 -14.80 17.80 -11.70
N SER A 22 -15.61 17.81 -10.63
CA SER A 22 -15.17 18.11 -9.26
C SER A 22 -13.92 17.30 -8.90
N LEU A 23 -13.00 17.90 -8.14
CA LEU A 23 -11.75 17.28 -7.70
C LEU A 23 -11.96 15.87 -7.12
N LEU A 24 -13.04 15.67 -6.35
CA LEU A 24 -13.40 14.38 -5.77
C LEU A 24 -13.66 13.32 -6.84
N ASN A 25 -14.37 13.69 -7.92
CA ASN A 25 -14.67 12.78 -9.03
C ASN A 25 -13.41 12.45 -9.83
N LYS A 26 -12.49 13.41 -9.99
CA LYS A 26 -11.18 13.17 -10.61
C LYS A 26 -10.34 12.18 -9.80
N ILE A 27 -10.25 12.37 -8.48
CA ILE A 27 -9.52 11.46 -7.58
C ILE A 27 -10.16 10.07 -7.59
N GLN A 28 -11.49 9.98 -7.57
CA GLN A 28 -12.20 8.70 -7.59
C GLN A 28 -11.99 7.95 -8.92
N SER A 29 -12.09 8.66 -10.04
CA SER A 29 -11.82 8.12 -11.38
C SER A 29 -10.38 7.63 -11.49
N LEU A 30 -9.41 8.45 -11.08
CA LEU A 30 -8.00 8.07 -11.07
C LEU A 30 -7.76 6.84 -10.18
N SER A 31 -8.37 6.78 -8.99
CA SER A 31 -8.24 5.64 -8.08
C SER A 31 -8.74 4.33 -8.71
N ASN A 32 -9.89 4.37 -9.39
CA ASN A 32 -10.47 3.21 -10.05
C ASN A 32 -9.60 2.75 -11.23
N ASN A 33 -9.21 3.69 -12.10
CA ASN A 33 -8.33 3.41 -13.23
C ASN A 33 -6.96 2.88 -12.78
N LEU A 34 -6.39 3.41 -11.71
CA LEU A 34 -5.13 2.92 -11.14
C LEU A 34 -5.27 1.49 -10.60
N LYS A 35 -6.40 1.14 -9.97
CA LYS A 35 -6.65 -0.23 -9.52
C LYS A 35 -6.70 -1.20 -10.70
N GLU A 36 -7.41 -0.83 -11.76
CA GLU A 36 -7.51 -1.64 -12.98
C GLU A 36 -6.15 -1.77 -13.66
N TRP A 37 -5.47 -0.65 -13.89
CA TRP A 37 -4.13 -0.62 -14.49
C TRP A 37 -3.11 -1.44 -13.70
N ASN A 38 -3.17 -1.39 -12.36
CA ASN A 38 -2.33 -2.22 -11.52
C ASN A 38 -2.62 -3.72 -11.69
N GLN A 39 -3.89 -4.11 -11.85
CA GLN A 39 -4.27 -5.50 -12.10
C GLN A 39 -3.88 -5.99 -13.50
N THR A 40 -4.02 -5.15 -14.52
CA THR A 40 -3.71 -5.54 -15.91
C THR A 40 -2.20 -5.52 -16.20
N THR A 41 -1.48 -4.53 -15.67
CA THR A 41 -0.05 -4.32 -15.97
C THR A 41 0.87 -5.14 -15.07
N PHE A 42 0.62 -5.14 -13.76
CA PHE A 42 1.45 -5.88 -12.80
C PHE A 42 0.79 -7.19 -12.36
N GLY A 43 -0.54 -7.22 -12.30
CA GLY A 43 -1.29 -8.35 -11.78
C GLY A 43 -1.01 -8.60 -10.30
N CYS A 44 -1.43 -9.76 -9.80
CA CYS A 44 -1.04 -10.18 -8.46
C CYS A 44 0.40 -10.70 -8.50
N ILE A 45 1.36 -9.85 -8.10
CA ILE A 45 2.80 -10.14 -8.03
C ILE A 45 3.05 -11.48 -7.30
N PHE A 46 2.32 -11.73 -6.21
CA PHE A 46 2.41 -12.98 -5.44
C PHE A 46 1.97 -14.22 -6.23
N GLN A 47 0.91 -14.11 -7.03
CA GLN A 47 0.46 -15.21 -7.89
C GLN A 47 1.44 -15.45 -9.04
N ARG A 48 1.97 -14.38 -9.65
CA ARG A 48 2.99 -14.49 -10.70
C ARG A 48 4.26 -15.16 -10.16
N LYS A 49 4.74 -14.74 -8.99
CA LYS A 49 5.86 -15.39 -8.28
C LYS A 49 5.63 -16.89 -8.09
N ARG A 50 4.45 -17.27 -7.58
CA ARG A 50 4.08 -18.68 -7.38
C ARG A 50 4.07 -19.46 -8.69
N ARG A 51 3.49 -18.92 -9.76
CA ARG A 51 3.47 -19.56 -11.08
C ARG A 51 4.88 -19.79 -11.62
N ILE A 52 5.76 -18.81 -11.52
CA ILE A 52 7.15 -18.96 -11.99
C ILE A 52 7.90 -20.02 -11.18
N LEU A 53 7.76 -20.02 -9.85
CA LEU A 53 8.41 -21.02 -9.00
C LEU A 53 7.97 -22.45 -9.34
N VAL A 54 6.67 -22.67 -9.55
CA VAL A 54 6.15 -23.99 -9.97
C VAL A 54 6.71 -24.40 -11.33
N ARG A 55 6.79 -23.48 -12.30
CA ARG A 55 7.38 -23.77 -13.63
C ARG A 55 8.88 -24.07 -13.54
N LEU A 56 9.63 -23.30 -12.76
CA LEU A 56 11.06 -23.54 -12.53
C LEU A 56 11.29 -24.91 -11.88
N GLN A 57 10.50 -25.27 -10.88
CA GLN A 57 10.58 -26.57 -10.22
C GLN A 57 10.31 -27.73 -11.20
N GLY A 58 9.30 -27.58 -12.06
CA GLY A 58 9.01 -28.57 -13.11
C GLY A 58 10.15 -28.72 -14.11
N ILE A 59 10.72 -27.61 -14.56
CA ILE A 59 11.85 -27.60 -15.50
C ILE A 59 13.09 -28.27 -14.90
N GLN A 60 13.42 -27.93 -13.65
CA GLN A 60 14.56 -28.52 -12.94
C GLN A 60 14.39 -30.03 -12.75
N LYS A 61 13.17 -30.49 -12.44
CA LYS A 61 12.87 -31.93 -12.34
C LYS A 61 13.08 -32.63 -13.68
N SER A 62 12.55 -32.08 -14.77
CA SER A 62 12.71 -32.63 -16.12
C SER A 62 14.17 -32.63 -16.59
N LEU A 63 14.95 -31.60 -16.26
CA LEU A 63 16.38 -31.54 -16.56
C LEU A 63 17.22 -32.57 -15.78
N GLY A 64 16.78 -32.95 -14.57
CA GLY A 64 17.40 -34.01 -13.79
C GLY A 64 17.20 -35.41 -14.40
N GLU A 65 16.11 -35.61 -15.15
CA GLU A 65 15.80 -36.88 -15.82
C GLU A 65 16.41 -36.95 -17.23
N ARG A 66 16.40 -35.84 -17.97
CA ARG A 66 16.91 -35.78 -19.34
C ARG A 66 17.45 -34.40 -19.68
N PHE A 67 18.64 -34.38 -20.27
CA PHE A 67 19.21 -33.15 -20.82
C PHE A 67 18.35 -32.58 -21.95
N ASN A 68 17.97 -31.31 -21.85
CA ASN A 68 17.20 -30.60 -22.87
C ASN A 68 17.64 -29.14 -22.95
N SER A 69 18.28 -28.77 -24.06
CA SER A 69 18.80 -27.41 -24.28
C SER A 69 17.71 -26.33 -24.36
N GLY A 70 16.51 -26.69 -24.83
CA GLY A 70 15.35 -25.79 -24.86
C GLY A 70 14.85 -25.46 -23.45
N LEU A 71 14.84 -26.45 -22.56
CA LEU A 71 14.47 -26.25 -21.15
C LEU A 71 15.49 -25.39 -20.40
N ILE A 72 16.79 -25.50 -20.70
CA ILE A 72 17.83 -24.63 -20.13
C ILE A 72 17.60 -23.16 -20.53
N LYS A 73 17.30 -22.92 -21.81
CA LYS A 73 16.99 -21.55 -22.30
C LYS A 73 15.74 -21.00 -21.62
N LEU A 74 14.70 -21.82 -21.47
CA LEU A 74 13.47 -21.45 -20.78
C LEU A 74 13.70 -21.20 -19.27
N GLU A 75 14.58 -21.97 -18.63
CA GLU A 75 14.95 -21.74 -17.24
C GLU A 75 15.63 -20.37 -17.07
N ALA A 76 16.55 -20.03 -17.96
CA ALA A 76 17.24 -18.74 -17.93
C ALA A 76 16.27 -17.55 -18.07
N THR A 77 15.28 -17.65 -18.97
CA THR A 77 14.26 -16.60 -19.12
C THR A 77 13.35 -16.49 -17.91
N LEU A 78 12.91 -17.62 -17.34
CA LEU A 78 12.09 -17.63 -16.13
C LEU A 78 12.84 -17.13 -14.89
N ARG A 79 14.14 -17.42 -14.75
CA ARG A 79 14.99 -16.86 -13.68
C ARG A 79 15.11 -15.33 -13.80
N LYS A 80 15.25 -14.81 -15.02
CA LYS A 80 15.25 -13.35 -15.27
C LYS A 80 13.91 -12.72 -14.88
N GLU A 81 12.80 -13.34 -15.26
CA GLU A 81 11.47 -12.87 -14.88
C GLU A 81 11.25 -12.94 -13.36
N TYR A 82 11.70 -14.02 -12.71
CA TYR A 82 11.67 -14.16 -11.25
C TYR A 82 12.42 -13.02 -10.55
N ASN A 83 13.62 -12.67 -11.04
CA ASN A 83 14.42 -11.57 -10.50
C ASN A 83 13.69 -10.21 -10.60
N ASN A 84 12.97 -9.96 -11.70
CA ASN A 84 12.14 -8.75 -11.82
C ASN A 84 10.98 -8.77 -10.81
N ILE A 85 10.33 -9.91 -10.62
CA ILE A 85 9.23 -10.05 -9.65
C ILE A 85 9.68 -9.80 -8.21
N ILE A 86 10.86 -10.29 -7.80
CA ILE A 86 11.34 -10.07 -6.43
C ILE A 86 11.73 -8.60 -6.19
N GLU A 87 12.26 -7.90 -7.19
CA GLU A 87 12.52 -6.45 -7.11
C GLU A 87 11.21 -5.65 -7.01
N GLN A 88 10.19 -6.07 -7.75
CA GLN A 88 8.85 -5.52 -7.64
C GLN A 88 8.27 -5.74 -6.23
N GLU A 89 8.37 -6.96 -5.71
CA GLU A 89 7.92 -7.31 -4.36
C GLU A 89 8.65 -6.51 -3.27
N GLU A 90 9.95 -6.31 -3.41
CA GLU A 90 10.74 -5.47 -2.51
C GLU A 90 10.24 -4.03 -2.49
N VAL A 91 10.07 -3.42 -3.66
CA VAL A 91 9.53 -2.05 -3.77
C VAL A 91 8.12 -1.97 -3.20
N PHE A 92 7.29 -2.98 -3.42
CA PHE A 92 5.94 -3.05 -2.86
C PHE A 92 5.97 -3.03 -1.33
N TRP A 93 6.79 -3.86 -0.69
CA TRP A 93 6.88 -3.91 0.77
C TRP A 93 7.55 -2.68 1.36
N LEU A 94 8.55 -2.11 0.69
CA LEU A 94 9.17 -0.85 1.09
C LEU A 94 8.13 0.26 1.15
N GLN A 95 7.36 0.45 0.06
CA GLN A 95 6.30 1.45 -0.01
C GLN A 95 5.24 1.25 1.08
N LYS A 96 4.86 0.00 1.34
CA LYS A 96 3.83 -0.33 2.33
C LYS A 96 4.29 -0.17 3.78
N SER A 97 5.58 -0.39 4.04
CA SER A 97 6.16 -0.26 5.37
C SER A 97 6.25 1.19 5.85
N ARG A 98 6.30 2.17 4.93
CA ARG A 98 6.57 3.59 5.19
C ARG A 98 7.90 3.83 5.95
N ASN A 99 8.85 2.91 5.84
CA ASN A 99 10.19 3.08 6.39
C ASN A 99 11.06 3.84 5.38
N ILE A 100 11.50 5.05 5.77
CA ILE A 100 12.33 5.95 4.94
C ILE A 100 13.84 5.65 5.14
N TRP A 101 14.22 5.03 6.25
CA TRP A 101 15.61 5.03 6.76
C TRP A 101 16.50 3.86 6.33
N LEU A 102 16.00 2.87 5.60
CA LEU A 102 16.84 1.76 5.12
C LEU A 102 17.55 2.13 3.82
N LYS A 103 18.78 2.64 3.95
CA LYS A 103 19.76 2.66 2.84
C LYS A 103 19.89 1.24 2.31
N GLN A 104 19.69 1.10 1.00
CA GLN A 104 19.68 -0.14 0.22
C GLN A 104 20.78 -1.10 0.67
N GLY A 105 20.39 -2.16 1.37
CA GLY A 105 21.29 -3.18 1.91
C GLY A 105 20.53 -4.46 2.18
N ASP A 106 20.82 -5.47 1.35
CA ASP A 106 20.19 -6.78 1.19
C ASP A 106 18.68 -6.75 0.84
N ARG A 107 18.24 -7.67 -0.03
CA ARG A 107 16.85 -7.77 -0.55
C ARG A 107 15.85 -8.17 0.55
N ASN A 108 15.69 -7.34 1.58
CA ASN A 108 15.15 -7.70 2.88
C ASN A 108 13.61 -7.62 2.91
N THR A 109 12.97 -8.30 1.96
CA THR A 109 11.51 -8.43 1.87
C THR A 109 10.89 -8.95 3.17
N LYS A 110 11.59 -9.84 3.91
CA LYS A 110 11.15 -10.35 5.21
C LYS A 110 11.05 -9.24 6.26
N PHE A 111 12.04 -8.36 6.36
CA PHE A 111 12.00 -7.23 7.29
C PHE A 111 10.84 -6.27 7.00
N PHE A 112 10.68 -5.86 5.74
CA PHE A 112 9.61 -4.94 5.35
C PHE A 112 8.22 -5.57 5.50
N HIS A 113 8.10 -6.86 5.21
CA HIS A 113 6.88 -7.62 5.44
C HIS A 113 6.52 -7.65 6.93
N LEU A 114 7.48 -8.00 7.81
CA LEU A 114 7.27 -8.03 9.25
C LEU A 114 6.92 -6.63 9.79
N SER A 115 7.64 -5.60 9.37
CA SER A 115 7.36 -4.20 9.74
C SER A 115 5.94 -3.79 9.33
N THR A 116 5.51 -4.19 8.12
CA THR A 116 4.15 -3.95 7.64
C THR A 116 3.12 -4.69 8.48
N MET A 117 3.39 -5.94 8.88
CA MET A 117 2.50 -6.71 9.75
C MET A 117 2.38 -6.09 11.14
N VAL A 118 3.50 -5.66 11.73
CA VAL A 118 3.53 -4.96 13.03
C VAL A 118 2.71 -3.68 12.94
N ARG A 119 2.93 -2.83 11.92
CA ARG A 119 2.15 -1.62 11.71
C ARG A 119 0.66 -1.91 11.47
N LYS A 120 0.34 -2.95 10.69
CA LYS A 120 -1.04 -3.38 10.47
C LYS A 120 -1.71 -3.81 11.78
N ARG A 121 -0.98 -4.50 12.66
CA ARG A 121 -1.47 -4.89 13.98
C ARG A 121 -1.67 -3.69 14.90
N HIS A 122 -0.70 -2.77 14.93
CA HIS A 122 -0.79 -1.55 15.73
C HIS A 122 -1.95 -0.64 15.29
N ASN A 123 -2.17 -0.49 13.98
CA ASN A 123 -3.24 0.34 13.43
C ASN A 123 -4.61 -0.38 13.38
N LYS A 124 -4.68 -1.65 13.81
CA LYS A 124 -5.95 -2.37 13.84
C LYS A 124 -6.73 -1.88 15.04
N LEU A 125 -7.84 -1.19 14.79
CA LEU A 125 -8.82 -0.85 15.83
C LEU A 125 -9.53 -2.14 16.26
N GLU A 126 -9.16 -2.67 17.43
CA GLU A 126 -9.78 -3.88 18.00
C GLU A 126 -11.04 -3.58 18.82
N GLY A 127 -11.17 -2.34 19.29
CA GLY A 127 -12.31 -1.89 20.06
C GLY A 127 -12.29 -0.37 20.20
N LEU A 128 -13.47 0.22 20.33
CA LEU A 128 -13.63 1.60 20.78
C LEU A 128 -14.44 1.61 22.08
N LYS A 129 -14.03 2.45 23.02
CA LYS A 129 -14.76 2.67 24.26
C LYS A 129 -15.82 3.75 24.00
N GLY A 130 -17.09 3.40 24.21
CA GLY A 130 -18.19 4.36 24.10
C GLY A 130 -18.23 5.34 25.27
N GLU A 131 -19.08 6.36 25.20
CA GLU A 131 -19.30 7.32 26.30
C GLU A 131 -19.79 6.61 27.58
N ASP A 132 -20.53 5.51 27.44
CA ASP A 132 -21.00 4.64 28.54
C ASP A 132 -19.86 3.89 29.26
N GLY A 133 -18.62 4.04 28.80
CA GLY A 133 -17.45 3.37 29.35
C GLY A 133 -17.25 1.91 28.92
N ILE A 134 -18.13 1.39 28.07
CA ILE A 134 -18.11 0.00 27.60
C ILE A 134 -17.30 -0.13 26.31
N TRP A 135 -16.42 -1.13 26.25
CA TRP A 135 -15.66 -1.48 25.04
C TRP A 135 -16.56 -2.19 24.04
N LYS A 136 -16.66 -1.64 22.82
CA LYS A 136 -17.38 -2.27 21.70
C LYS A 136 -16.37 -2.70 20.64
N SER A 137 -16.34 -4.00 20.34
CA SER A 137 -15.48 -4.61 19.31
C SER A 137 -16.20 -4.81 17.96
N ASP A 138 -17.52 -4.60 17.92
CA ASP A 138 -18.30 -4.79 16.70
C ASP A 138 -18.18 -3.60 15.73
N LYS A 139 -18.12 -3.89 14.43
CA LYS A 139 -17.84 -2.89 13.38
C LYS A 139 -18.92 -1.81 13.27
N THR A 140 -20.19 -2.21 13.39
CA THR A 140 -21.35 -1.30 13.36
C THR A 140 -21.30 -0.37 14.56
N SER A 141 -21.14 -0.94 15.75
CA SER A 141 -21.03 -0.20 17.01
C SER A 141 -19.84 0.76 17.05
N MET A 142 -18.67 0.37 16.55
CA MET A 142 -17.52 1.27 16.43
C MET A 142 -17.80 2.42 15.47
N LYS A 143 -18.45 2.15 14.34
CA LYS A 143 -18.80 3.19 13.35
C LYS A 143 -19.72 4.23 13.98
N ASP A 144 -20.72 3.79 14.74
CA ASP A 144 -21.67 4.68 15.39
C ASP A 144 -20.99 5.56 16.45
N ILE A 145 -20.08 5.00 17.25
CA ILE A 145 -19.26 5.77 18.21
C ILE A 145 -18.42 6.84 17.51
N VAL A 146 -17.79 6.50 16.38
CA VAL A 146 -16.97 7.45 15.61
C VAL A 146 -17.83 8.57 15.04
N ILE A 147 -18.98 8.22 14.46
CA ILE A 147 -19.91 9.19 13.88
C ILE A 147 -20.44 10.13 14.96
N SER A 148 -20.91 9.60 16.09
CA SER A 148 -21.45 10.42 17.18
C SER A 148 -20.38 11.34 17.77
N TYR A 149 -19.15 10.84 17.94
CA TYR A 149 -18.03 11.64 18.42
C TYR A 149 -17.72 12.81 17.49
N PHE A 150 -17.55 12.57 16.18
CA PHE A 150 -17.24 13.64 15.23
C PHE A 150 -18.43 14.57 15.00
N GLN A 151 -19.66 14.06 14.99
CA GLN A 151 -20.86 14.91 14.94
C GLN A 151 -20.88 15.87 16.12
N LYS A 152 -20.63 15.40 17.36
CA LYS A 152 -20.52 16.24 18.55
C LYS A 152 -19.36 17.23 18.44
N LEU A 153 -18.18 16.77 18.01
CA LEU A 153 -16.99 17.61 17.86
C LEU A 153 -17.20 18.75 16.85
N PHE A 154 -17.88 18.50 15.73
CA PHE A 154 -18.14 19.50 14.70
C PHE A 154 -19.48 20.24 14.87
N SER A 155 -20.34 19.81 15.81
CA SER A 155 -21.58 20.50 16.19
C SER A 155 -21.40 21.38 17.43
N ILE A 156 -20.30 21.23 18.17
CA ILE A 156 -19.85 22.26 19.11
C ILE A 156 -19.48 23.47 18.27
N GLN A 157 -20.40 24.41 18.24
CA GLN A 157 -20.21 25.73 17.66
C GLN A 157 -18.92 26.29 18.24
N THR A 158 -17.98 26.60 17.36
CA THR A 158 -16.75 27.32 17.66
C THR A 158 -17.08 28.59 18.47
N THR A 159 -17.17 28.48 19.78
CA THR A 159 -16.92 29.62 20.66
C THR A 159 -15.47 29.97 20.37
N LEU A 160 -15.28 31.14 19.76
CA LEU A 160 -14.04 31.73 19.27
C LEU A 160 -13.02 32.01 20.38
N GLU A 161 -12.81 31.08 21.29
CA GLU A 161 -11.85 31.19 22.37
C GLU A 161 -11.03 29.91 22.43
N SER A 162 -9.79 30.04 21.94
CA SER A 162 -8.71 29.09 22.05
C SER A 162 -8.74 27.86 21.11
N TYR A 163 -7.95 27.98 20.05
CA TYR A 163 -7.46 26.85 19.23
C TYR A 163 -6.63 25.84 20.05
N ASP A 164 -6.30 26.10 21.33
CA ASP A 164 -5.58 25.18 22.20
C ASP A 164 -6.43 23.98 22.64
N SER A 165 -7.76 24.06 22.46
CA SER A 165 -8.71 23.03 22.89
C SER A 165 -8.95 21.92 21.86
N LEU A 166 -8.41 22.06 20.64
CA LEU A 166 -8.50 21.00 19.63
C LEU A 166 -7.62 19.83 20.10
N PRO A 167 -8.17 18.61 20.30
CA PRO A 167 -7.43 17.49 20.85
C PRO A 167 -6.39 17.02 19.83
N HIS A 168 -5.18 17.60 19.88
CA HIS A 168 -3.92 17.25 19.18
C HIS A 168 -4.04 16.36 17.93
N LEU A 169 -5.04 16.63 17.07
CA LEU A 169 -5.44 15.72 15.99
C LEU A 169 -4.32 15.62 14.94
N PHE A 170 -3.41 16.59 14.98
CA PHE A 170 -2.33 16.84 14.06
C PHE A 170 -0.99 17.12 14.75
N SER A 171 -0.78 16.69 16.00
CA SER A 171 0.50 16.86 16.71
C SER A 171 1.72 16.42 15.86
N GLY A 172 1.59 15.30 15.13
CA GLY A 172 2.63 14.82 14.23
C GLY A 172 2.82 15.61 12.93
N LEU A 173 1.86 16.45 12.52
CA LEU A 173 2.05 17.37 11.40
C LEU A 173 2.78 18.64 11.83
N GLU A 174 2.53 19.15 13.03
CA GLU A 174 3.24 20.35 13.51
C GLU A 174 4.74 20.11 13.68
N GLU A 175 5.12 18.92 14.15
CA GLU A 175 6.52 18.53 14.30
C GLU A 175 7.21 18.33 12.94
N ALA A 176 6.50 17.77 11.96
CA ALA A 176 6.99 17.62 10.59
C ALA A 176 7.09 18.95 9.83
N VAL A 177 6.20 19.91 10.11
CA VAL A 177 6.25 21.27 9.52
C VAL A 177 7.37 22.10 10.17
N ARG A 178 7.60 21.98 11.48
CA ARG A 178 8.73 22.62 12.17
C ARG A 178 10.09 22.07 11.70
N ASN A 179 10.19 20.77 11.47
CA ASN A 179 11.47 20.14 11.10
C ASN A 179 11.82 20.22 9.60
N ASN A 180 10.93 20.77 8.75
CA ASN A 180 11.18 20.98 7.32
C ASN A 180 11.30 22.48 6.94
N LEU A 181 11.36 23.36 7.93
CA LEU A 181 11.66 24.79 7.78
C LEU A 181 12.91 25.12 8.59
N ILE A 182 14.06 24.59 8.15
CA ILE A 182 15.42 25.14 8.24
C ILE A 182 16.25 24.40 7.17
#